data_AF-A0A1H2ZWS3-F1
#
_entry.id   AF-A0A1H2ZWS3-F1
#
_cell.length_a   1.000
_cell.length_b   1.000
_cell.length_c   1.000
_cell.angle_alpha   90.00
_cell.angle_beta   90.00
_cell.angle_gamma   90.00
#
_symmetry.space_group_name_H-M   'P 1'
#
loop_
_entity.id
_entity.type
_entity.pdbx_description
1 polymer ?
#
loop_
_entity_poly.entity_id
_entity_poly.type
_entity_poly.pdbx_seq_one_letter_code
_entity_poly.pdbx_strand_id
1 'polypeptide(L)' 'MTLKLYDALYGESEVDGVLLELIHSEPVQRLKGIHQGGASYLVNPNWNNKRYDHQLAL' A
#
# COMPACT_ATOMS: atom_id res chain seq x y z
N MET A 1 -16.38 -12.25 -1.75
CA MET A 1 -15.24 -12.14 -2.69
C MET A 1 -14.06 -11.65 -1.86
N THR A 2 -12.89 -12.25 -2.03
CA THR A 2 -11.70 -11.95 -1.20
C THR A 2 -10.53 -11.52 -2.09
N LEU A 3 -9.60 -10.75 -1.54
CA LEU A 3 -8.38 -10.29 -2.20
C LEU A 3 -7.18 -10.88 -1.47
N LYS A 4 -6.28 -11.51 -2.23
CA LYS A 4 -4.98 -11.95 -1.71
C LYS A 4 -3.94 -10.88 -1.95
N LEU A 5 -3.24 -10.49 -0.90
CA LEU A 5 -2.14 -9.54 -0.93
C LEU A 5 -0.85 -10.26 -0.52
N TYR A 6 0.25 -9.87 -1.14
CA TYR A 6 1.58 -10.31 -0.72
C TYR A 6 2.41 -9.08 -0.38
N ASP A 7 3.01 -9.08 0.80
CA ASP A 7 3.95 -8.08 1.27
C ASP A 7 5.29 -8.73 1.63
N ALA A 8 6.40 -8.06 1.34
CA ALA A 8 7.74 -8.62 1.57
C ALA A 8 8.09 -8.77 3.06
N LEU A 9 7.44 -8.03 3.96
CA LEU A 9 7.64 -8.08 5.40
C LEU A 9 6.69 -9.07 6.08
N TYR A 10 5.43 -9.13 5.61
CA TYR A 10 4.37 -9.89 6.30
C TYR A 10 3.92 -11.16 5.56
N GLY A 11 4.36 -11.37 4.32
CA GLY A 11 3.97 -12.53 3.51
C GLY A 11 2.57 -12.37 2.90
N GLU A 12 1.84 -13.48 2.77
CA GLU A 12 0.49 -13.46 2.20
C GLU A 12 -0.58 -13.12 3.24
N SER A 13 -1.52 -12.26 2.86
CA SER A 13 -2.72 -11.96 3.63
C SER A 13 -3.97 -12.02 2.74
N GLU A 14 -5.11 -12.31 3.36
CA GLU A 14 -6.42 -12.33 2.70
C GLU A 14 -7.31 -11.24 3.30
N VAL A 15 -7.90 -10.40 2.44
CA VAL A 15 -8.74 -9.27 2.82
C VAL A 15 -10.11 -9.40 2.20
N ASP A 16 -11.15 -9.14 2.98
CA ASP A 16 -12.53 -9.21 2.56
C ASP A 16 -13.41 -8.12 3.22
N GLY A 17 -14.72 -8.17 2.96
CA GLY A 17 -15.72 -7.31 3.58
C GLY A 17 -15.43 -5.81 3.42
N VAL A 18 -15.63 -5.06 4.51
CA VAL A 18 -15.49 -3.59 4.54
C VAL A 18 -14.07 -3.15 4.21
N LEU A 19 -13.05 -3.93 4.60
CA LEU A 19 -11.66 -3.60 4.29
C LEU A 19 -11.40 -3.67 2.78
N LEU A 20 -11.98 -4.66 2.09
CA LEU A 20 -11.88 -4.75 0.64
C LEU A 20 -12.54 -3.55 -0.06
N GLU A 21 -13.70 -3.11 0.42
CA GLU A 21 -14.38 -1.92 -0.09
C GLU A 21 -13.56 -0.65 0.12
N LEU A 22 -12.97 -0.49 1.31
CA LEU A 22 -12.11 0.64 1.63
C LEU A 22 -10.85 0.65 0.78
N ILE A 23 -10.19 -0.49 0.59
CA ILE A 23 -9.01 -0.62 -0.28
C ILE A 23 -9.34 -0.13 -1.69
N HIS A 24 -10.50 -0.50 -2.24
CA HIS A 24 -10.92 -0.08 -3.57
C HIS A 24 -11.43 1.36 -3.67
N SER A 25 -11.61 2.06 -2.55
CA SER A 25 -12.09 3.44 -2.56
C SER A 25 -11.05 4.41 -3.15
N GLU A 26 -11.54 5.42 -3.88
CA GLU A 26 -10.71 6.49 -4.47
C GLU A 26 -9.71 7.12 -3.47
N PRO A 27 -10.10 7.46 -2.22
CA PRO A 27 -9.16 8.02 -1.25
C PRO A 27 -7.97 7.11 -0.93
N VAL A 28 -8.20 5.79 -0.85
CA VAL A 28 -7.14 4.82 -0.56
C VAL A 28 -6.29 4.57 -1.81
N GLN A 29 -6.92 4.44 -2.98
CA GLN A 29 -6.20 4.25 -4.25
C GLN A 29 -5.26 5.41 -4.57
N ARG A 30 -5.61 6.65 -4.20
CA ARG A 30 -4.74 7.84 -4.35
C ARG A 30 -3.38 7.67 -3.67
N LEU A 31 -3.28 6.88 -2.60
CA LEU A 31 -2.03 6.69 -1.85
C LEU A 31 -0.92 6.03 -2.67
N LYS A 32 -1.26 5.36 -3.79
CA LYS A 32 -0.29 4.79 -4.74
C LYS A 32 0.61 5.86 -5.38
N GLY A 33 0.15 7.12 -5.42
CA GLY A 33 0.95 8.23 -5.93
C GLY A 33 1.95 8.80 -4.92
N ILE A 34 1.78 8.55 -3.62
CA ILE A 34 2.48 9.29 -2.56
C ILE A 34 3.65 8.47 -2.04
N HIS A 35 4.88 9.00 -2.14
CA HIS A 35 6.05 8.36 -1.56
C HIS A 35 6.01 8.37 -0.04
N GLN A 36 6.25 7.21 0.58
CA GLN A 36 6.30 7.06 2.03
C GLN A 36 7.37 7.98 2.65
N GLY A 37 8.56 8.02 2.04
CA GLY A 37 9.69 8.84 2.47
C GLY A 37 9.69 10.28 1.95
N GLY A 38 8.60 10.76 1.33
CA GLY A 38 8.56 12.10 0.73
C GLY A 38 9.61 12.27 -0.37
N ALA A 39 10.41 13.33 -0.31
CA ALA A 39 11.46 13.63 -1.29
C ALA A 39 12.71 12.75 -1.14
N SER A 40 12.75 11.82 -0.17
CA SER A 40 13.92 10.96 0.08
C SER A 40 14.35 10.13 -1.13
N TYR A 41 13.44 9.83 -2.06
CA TYR A 41 13.78 9.14 -3.32
C TYR A 41 14.75 9.94 -4.22
N LEU A 42 14.86 11.26 -4.02
CA LEU A 42 15.81 12.13 -4.72
C LEU A 42 17.24 11.99 -4.19
N VAL A 43 17.39 11.51 -2.95
CA VAL A 43 18.70 11.22 -2.34
C VAL A 43 19.11 9.78 -2.64
N ASN A 44 18.16 8.84 -2.54
CA ASN A 44 18.36 7.45 -2.88
C ASN A 44 17.15 6.93 -3.67
N PRO A 45 17.30 6.59 -4.97
CA PRO A 45 16.18 6.16 -5.81
C PRO A 45 15.50 4.87 -5.33
N ASN A 46 16.16 4.07 -4.48
CA ASN A 46 15.58 2.87 -3.88
C ASN A 46 14.60 3.19 -2.74
N TRP A 47 14.55 4.42 -2.24
CA TRP A 47 13.60 4.86 -1.21
C TRP A 47 12.31 5.39 -1.83
N ASN A 48 11.72 4.59 -2.71
CA ASN A 48 10.61 4.98 -3.58
C ASN A 48 9.26 4.33 -3.21
N ASN A 49 9.21 3.53 -2.13
CA ASN A 49 7.98 2.90 -1.61
C ASN A 49 6.82 3.89 -1.46
N LYS A 50 5.59 3.42 -1.69
CA LYS A 50 4.38 4.25 -1.64
C LYS A 50 3.64 4.10 -0.32
N ARG A 51 2.86 5.13 0.06
CA ARG A 51 2.01 5.08 1.25
C ARG A 51 0.97 3.96 1.19
N TYR A 52 0.51 3.64 -0.02
CA TYR A 52 -0.44 2.55 -0.24
C TYR A 52 0.09 1.21 0.31
N ASP A 53 1.31 0.84 -0.04
CA ASP A 53 1.91 -0.45 0.34
C ASP A 53 2.03 -0.55 1.86
N HIS A 54 2.51 0.53 2.49
CA HIS A 54 2.63 0.60 3.95
C HIS A 54 1.28 0.45 4.67
N GLN A 55 0.22 1.00 4.09
CA GLN A 55 -1.09 1.08 4.73
C GLN A 55 -1.97 -0.16 4.48
N LEU A 56 -1.58 -1.01 3.52
CA LEU A 56 -2.14 -2.35 3.33
C LEU A 56 -1.57 -3.39 4.30
N ALA A 57 -0.34 -3.17 4.75
CA ALA A 57 0.39 -4.08 5.62
C ALA A 57 0.15 -3.84 7.12
N LEU A 58 -0.62 -2.79 7.46
CA LEU A 58 -0.98 -2.35 8.82
C LEU A 58 -2.43 -2.73 9.14
#